data_AF-A0A9X9F2J8-F1
#
_entry.id   AF-A0A9X9F2J8-F1
#
_cell.length_a   1.000
_cell.length_b   1.000
_cell.length_c   1.000
_cell.angle_alpha   90.00
_cell.angle_beta   90.00
_cell.angle_gamma   90.00
#
_symmetry.space_group_name_H-M   'P 1'
#
loop_
_entity.id
_entity.type
_entity.pdbx_description
1 polymer ?
#
loop_
_entity_poly.entity_id
_entity_poly.type
_entity_poly.pdbx_seq_one_letter_code
_entity_poly.pdbx_strand_id
1 'polypeptide(L)'
;SGYGFSYEVNGKYKNDWNANYPGVFAAAKAQYPFADEGLKATQDLEKKELKDTTAKFLPKNMYLSEATGHVFDSKRPTKSLYWDGQEKIIDGGQKWYSPLKTKDGVYTFNVETAPAGINEMSLCLTEQVEIKGVAYDDFIKRRVFP
;
A
#
# COMPACT_ATOMS: atom_id res chain seq x y z
N SER A 1 -4.39 -12.19 8.88
CA SER A 1 -3.82 -11.22 7.92
C SER A 1 -2.38 -11.57 7.66
N GLY A 2 -1.91 -11.51 6.41
CA GLY A 2 -0.52 -11.80 6.04
C GLY A 2 0.46 -10.72 6.50
N TYR A 3 1.76 -10.94 6.25
CA TYR A 3 2.80 -9.93 6.47
C TYR A 3 2.55 -8.70 5.58
N GLY A 4 2.48 -7.52 6.20
CA GLY A 4 2.47 -6.25 5.47
C GLY A 4 3.89 -5.77 5.21
N PHE A 5 4.16 -5.25 4.01
CA PHE A 5 5.44 -4.63 3.67
C PHE A 5 5.29 -3.12 3.47
N SER A 6 6.34 -2.39 3.83
CA SER A 6 6.44 -0.94 3.64
C SER A 6 7.50 -0.65 2.59
N TYR A 7 7.29 0.40 1.81
CA TYR A 7 8.23 0.86 0.80
C TYR A 7 8.12 2.38 0.65
N GLU A 8 9.13 2.99 0.05
CA GLU A 8 9.18 4.43 -0.20
C GLU A 8 9.37 4.70 -1.68
N VAL A 9 8.55 5.59 -2.24
CA VAL A 9 8.67 6.06 -3.62
C VAL A 9 9.20 7.49 -3.59
N ASN A 10 10.41 7.67 -4.10
CA ASN A 10 11.08 8.95 -4.22
C ASN A 10 11.09 9.39 -5.69
N GLY A 11 10.28 10.40 -6.00
CA GLY A 11 10.25 11.02 -7.33
C GLY A 11 11.00 12.34 -7.31
N LYS A 12 12.02 12.49 -8.17
CA LYS A 12 12.70 13.78 -8.38
C LYS A 12 12.49 14.24 -9.80
N TYR A 13 11.87 15.41 -9.96
CA TYR A 13 11.75 16.06 -11.26
C TYR A 13 12.97 16.93 -11.54
N LYS A 14 13.44 16.90 -12.79
CA LYS A 14 14.47 17.82 -13.29
C LYS A 14 14.11 18.21 -14.72
N ASN A 15 14.25 19.50 -15.01
CA ASN A 15 14.09 20.04 -16.36
C ASN A 15 15.41 20.67 -16.81
N ASP A 16 16.00 20.16 -17.89
CA ASP A 16 17.24 20.70 -18.44
C ASP A 16 17.03 21.98 -19.26
N TRP A 17 15.79 22.25 -19.71
CA TRP A 17 15.45 23.48 -20.44
C TRP A 17 15.34 24.70 -19.52
N ASN A 18 14.74 24.53 -18.35
CA ASN A 18 14.66 25.57 -17.32
C ASN A 18 14.81 24.96 -15.93
N ALA A 19 15.99 25.13 -15.35
CA ALA A 19 16.33 24.61 -14.03
C ALA A 19 15.49 25.21 -12.89
N ASN A 20 14.88 26.39 -13.11
CA ASN A 20 14.05 27.07 -12.12
C ASN A 20 12.55 26.72 -12.25
N TYR A 21 12.17 25.85 -13.18
CA TYR A 21 10.77 25.47 -13.32
C TYR A 21 10.31 24.57 -12.16
N PRO A 22 9.24 24.93 -11.43
CA PRO A 22 8.74 24.16 -10.30
C PRO A 22 7.94 22.95 -10.78
N GLY A 23 8.63 21.88 -11.18
CA GLY A 23 8.00 20.59 -11.43
C GLY A 23 8.16 19.66 -10.22
N VAL A 24 7.06 19.08 -9.76
CA VAL A 24 6.99 18.12 -8.65
C VAL A 24 5.87 17.12 -8.94
N PHE A 25 6.10 15.84 -8.64
CA PHE A 25 5.04 14.84 -8.67
C PHE A 25 4.02 15.11 -7.56
N ALA A 26 2.76 15.35 -7.92
CA ALA A 26 1.73 15.73 -6.96
C ALA A 26 1.05 14.53 -6.30
N ALA A 27 0.98 13.39 -6.99
CA ALA A 27 0.34 12.18 -6.52
C ALA A 27 1.04 10.94 -7.11
N ALA A 28 0.90 9.82 -6.42
CA ALA A 28 1.33 8.52 -6.90
C ALA A 28 0.27 7.48 -6.54
N LYS A 29 0.08 6.49 -7.41
CA LYS A 29 -0.84 5.37 -7.24
C LYS A 29 -0.06 4.08 -7.40
N ALA A 30 -0.28 3.13 -6.50
CA ALA A 30 0.24 1.78 -6.63
C ALA A 30 -0.89 0.83 -7.03
N GLN A 31 -0.63 0.02 -8.05
CA GLN A 31 -1.47 -1.10 -8.44
C GLN A 31 -0.78 -2.40 -8.01
N TYR A 32 -1.50 -3.16 -7.21
CA TYR A 32 -1.07 -4.45 -6.71
C TYR A 32 -1.82 -5.57 -7.45
N PRO A 33 -1.18 -6.72 -7.66
CA PRO A 33 -1.77 -7.85 -8.38
C PRO A 33 -2.79 -8.58 -7.50
N PHE A 34 -2.65 -8.50 -6.18
CA PHE A 34 -3.53 -9.13 -5.21
C PHE A 34 -3.79 -8.16 -4.05
N ALA A 35 -5.05 -8.04 -3.66
CA ALA A 35 -5.49 -7.29 -2.50
C ALA A 35 -6.31 -8.21 -1.60
N ASP A 36 -6.31 -7.93 -0.30
CA ASP A 36 -7.24 -8.59 0.64
C ASP A 36 -8.68 -8.23 0.25
N GLU A 37 -9.67 -9.05 0.64
CA GLU A 37 -11.07 -8.91 0.20
C GLU A 37 -11.67 -7.53 0.53
N GLY A 38 -11.18 -6.88 1.59
CA GLY A 38 -11.57 -5.53 2.00
C GLY A 38 -10.84 -4.38 1.30
N LEU A 39 -9.86 -4.66 0.42
CA LEU A 39 -8.97 -3.65 -0.15
C LEU A 39 -9.09 -3.58 -1.68
N LYS A 40 -9.08 -2.35 -2.20
CA LYS A 40 -8.93 -2.12 -3.64
C LYS A 40 -7.48 -2.41 -4.05
N ALA A 41 -7.30 -3.13 -5.16
CA ALA A 41 -5.99 -3.44 -5.74
C ALA A 41 -5.21 -2.19 -6.18
N THR A 42 -5.90 -1.10 -6.49
CA THR A 42 -5.28 0.20 -6.76
C THR A 42 -5.44 1.11 -5.54
N GLN A 43 -4.33 1.65 -5.05
CA GLN A 43 -4.29 2.55 -3.90
C GLN A 43 -3.52 3.82 -4.23
N ASP A 44 -4.07 4.96 -3.86
CA ASP A 44 -3.27 6.18 -3.79
C ASP A 44 -2.25 6.06 -2.67
N LEU A 45 -1.04 6.57 -2.91
CA LEU A 45 0.00 6.67 -1.90
C LEU A 45 -0.14 7.97 -1.11
N GLU A 46 0.16 7.91 0.19
CA GLU A 46 0.22 9.08 1.05
C GLU A 46 1.49 9.88 0.77
N LYS A 47 1.31 11.17 0.52
CA LYS A 47 2.43 12.10 0.38
C LYS A 47 3.03 12.38 1.76
N LYS A 48 4.30 12.02 1.94
CA LYS A 48 5.03 12.23 3.20
C LYS A 48 5.77 13.56 3.22
N GLU A 49 6.44 13.89 2.13
CA GLU A 49 7.34 15.06 2.06
C GLU A 49 7.36 15.63 0.65
N LEU A 50 7.39 16.97 0.57
CA LEU A 50 7.75 17.71 -0.64
C LEU A 50 8.92 18.63 -0.29
N LYS A 51 10.05 18.43 -0.96
CA LYS A 51 11.22 19.28 -0.80
C LYS A 51 11.81 19.58 -2.17
N ASP A 52 11.82 20.86 -2.52
CA ASP A 52 12.29 21.37 -3.81
C ASP A 52 11.56 20.68 -4.97
N THR A 53 12.28 19.91 -5.80
CA THR A 53 11.71 19.13 -6.91
C THR A 53 11.50 17.65 -6.58
N THR A 54 11.62 17.29 -5.29
CA THR A 54 11.52 15.92 -4.80
C THR A 54 10.22 15.70 -4.03
N ALA A 55 9.50 14.64 -4.39
CA ALA A 55 8.31 14.16 -3.71
C ALA A 55 8.54 12.77 -3.14
N LYS A 56 8.09 12.56 -1.89
CA LYS A 56 8.13 11.27 -1.21
C LYS A 56 6.73 10.76 -0.95
N PHE A 57 6.49 9.50 -1.34
CA PHE A 57 5.21 8.83 -1.15
C PHE A 57 5.39 7.50 -0.41
N LEU A 58 4.43 7.19 0.47
CA LEU A 58 4.36 5.96 1.24
C LEU A 58 3.00 5.27 1.03
N PRO A 59 2.89 3.96 1.28
CA PRO A 59 1.60 3.31 1.42
C PRO A 59 0.71 4.03 2.44
N LYS A 60 -0.60 4.06 2.17
CA LYS A 60 -1.60 4.56 3.13
C LYS A 60 -1.51 3.83 4.46
N ASN A 61 -1.90 4.50 5.54
CA ASN A 61 -2.02 3.84 6.83
C ASN A 61 -3.17 2.82 6.78
N MET A 62 -2.88 1.57 7.12
CA MET A 62 -3.86 0.49 7.15
C MET A 62 -4.26 0.17 8.58
N TYR A 63 -5.44 -0.43 8.74
CA TYR A 63 -5.99 -0.82 10.03
C TYR A 63 -6.38 -2.29 10.01
N LEU A 64 -6.29 -2.99 11.14
CA LEU A 64 -6.65 -4.41 11.21
C LEU A 64 -7.67 -4.66 12.31
N SER A 65 -8.56 -5.62 12.09
CA SER A 65 -9.34 -6.20 13.19
C SER A 65 -8.45 -7.07 14.07
N GLU A 66 -8.52 -6.85 15.38
CA GLU A 66 -7.81 -7.67 16.38
C GLU A 66 -8.35 -9.12 16.41
N ALA A 67 -9.64 -9.32 16.10
CA ALA A 67 -10.29 -10.62 16.22
C ALA A 67 -10.15 -11.47 14.95
N THR A 68 -10.39 -10.85 13.79
CA THR A 68 -10.47 -11.56 12.50
C THR A 68 -9.24 -11.35 11.63
N GLY A 69 -8.42 -10.33 11.92
CA GLY A 69 -7.30 -9.96 11.07
C GLY A 69 -7.72 -9.38 9.72
N HIS A 70 -8.97 -9.00 9.50
CA HIS A 70 -9.33 -8.29 8.27
C HIS A 70 -8.65 -6.92 8.22
N VAL A 71 -8.24 -6.50 7.03
CA VAL A 71 -7.55 -5.22 6.80
C VAL A 71 -8.53 -4.19 6.23
N PHE A 72 -8.42 -2.96 6.72
CA PHE A 72 -9.28 -1.83 6.37
C PHE A 72 -8.43 -0.58 6.07
N ASP A 73 -8.96 0.29 5.21
CA ASP A 73 -8.37 1.59 4.87
C ASP A 73 -8.79 2.72 5.84
N SER A 74 -9.66 2.41 6.81
CA SER A 74 -10.19 3.36 7.79
C SER A 74 -10.26 2.74 9.19
N LYS A 75 -9.98 3.57 10.20
CA LYS A 75 -10.14 3.23 11.63
C LYS A 75 -11.60 2.95 12.01
N ARG A 76 -12.55 3.42 11.20
CA ARG A 76 -13.99 3.15 11.32
C ARG A 76 -14.52 2.79 9.94
N PRO A 77 -14.45 1.50 9.55
CA PRO A 77 -14.98 1.05 8.27
C PRO A 77 -16.48 1.36 8.23
N THR A 78 -17.00 1.95 7.16
CA THR A 78 -18.46 1.94 6.93
C THR A 78 -18.92 0.50 6.78
N LYS A 79 -20.05 0.11 7.42
CA LYS A 79 -20.63 -1.26 7.44
C LYS A 79 -20.08 -2.15 6.32
N SER A 80 -19.03 -2.90 6.66
CA SER A 80 -18.45 -3.90 5.80
C SER A 80 -19.10 -5.23 6.17
N LEU A 81 -19.22 -6.17 5.22
CA LEU A 81 -19.61 -7.56 5.57
C LEU A 81 -18.69 -8.17 6.65
N TYR A 82 -17.50 -7.62 6.80
CA TYR A 82 -16.43 -8.09 7.67
C TYR A 82 -16.21 -7.23 8.93
N TRP A 83 -17.06 -6.22 9.16
CA TRP A 83 -17.01 -5.40 10.37
C TRP A 83 -18.40 -5.12 10.91
N ASP A 84 -18.71 -5.68 12.08
CA ASP A 84 -20.00 -5.59 12.76
C ASP A 84 -20.19 -4.29 13.56
N GLY A 85 -19.17 -3.42 13.58
CA GLY A 85 -19.18 -2.17 14.34
C GLY A 85 -18.70 -2.30 15.79
N GLN A 86 -18.43 -3.52 16.26
CA GLN A 86 -18.05 -3.83 17.63
C GLN A 86 -16.62 -4.36 17.74
N GLU A 87 -16.07 -4.94 16.67
CA GLU A 87 -14.70 -5.40 16.64
C GLU A 87 -13.69 -4.27 16.88
N LYS A 88 -12.71 -4.54 17.76
CA LYS A 88 -11.61 -3.64 18.06
C LYS A 88 -10.63 -3.60 16.89
N ILE A 89 -10.39 -2.38 16.41
CA ILE A 89 -9.47 -2.11 15.30
C ILE A 89 -8.15 -1.58 15.85
N ILE A 90 -7.05 -2.17 15.39
CA ILE A 90 -5.67 -1.78 15.70
C ILE A 90 -5.03 -1.05 14.52
N ASP A 91 -4.01 -0.24 14.82
CA ASP A 91 -3.22 0.46 13.82
C ASP A 91 -2.23 -0.50 13.14
N GLY A 92 -2.39 -0.69 11.84
CA GLY A 92 -1.57 -1.55 11.00
C GLY A 92 -0.34 -0.87 10.41
N GLY A 93 -0.21 0.45 10.58
CA GLY A 93 0.87 1.25 10.03
C GLY A 93 0.78 1.46 8.51
N GLN A 94 1.75 2.21 7.99
CA GLN A 94 1.90 2.52 6.56
C GLN A 94 2.53 1.34 5.81
N LYS A 95 1.71 0.32 5.55
CA LYS A 95 2.10 -0.93 4.90
C LYS A 95 1.03 -1.39 3.93
N TRP A 96 1.44 -2.03 2.85
CA TRP A 96 0.51 -2.79 2.02
C TRP A 96 0.37 -4.20 2.56
N TYR A 97 -0.87 -4.64 2.78
CA TYR A 97 -1.19 -6.00 3.19
C TYR A 97 -1.70 -6.78 1.98
N SER A 98 -1.08 -7.94 1.74
CA SER A 98 -1.44 -8.85 0.66
C SER A 98 -1.79 -10.22 1.25
N PRO A 99 -2.80 -10.92 0.72
CA PRO A 99 -3.05 -12.31 1.08
C PRO A 99 -1.88 -13.16 0.56
N LEU A 100 -0.97 -13.54 1.45
CA LEU A 100 0.13 -14.45 1.15
C LEU A 100 -0.43 -15.87 0.96
N LYS A 101 -1.06 -16.12 -0.19
CA LYS A 101 -1.65 -17.43 -0.52
C LYS A 101 -0.59 -18.52 -0.73
N THR A 102 0.67 -18.16 -0.96
CA THR A 102 1.79 -19.08 -1.10
C THR A 102 2.88 -18.79 -0.07
N LYS A 103 3.53 -19.85 0.44
CA LYS A 103 4.61 -19.82 1.45
C LYS A 103 5.81 -18.95 1.05
N ASP A 104 6.02 -18.77 -0.26
CA ASP A 104 7.01 -17.90 -0.86
C ASP A 104 6.42 -17.36 -2.17
N GLY A 105 6.81 -16.16 -2.58
CA GLY A 105 6.31 -15.57 -3.83
C GLY A 105 6.97 -14.25 -4.21
N VAL A 106 7.06 -14.02 -5.52
CA VAL A 106 7.46 -12.73 -6.10
C VAL A 106 6.20 -11.90 -6.30
N TYR A 107 6.15 -10.74 -5.66
CA TYR A 107 5.05 -9.79 -5.76
C TYR A 107 5.49 -8.62 -6.63
N THR A 108 4.98 -8.58 -7.85
CA THR A 108 5.15 -7.44 -8.75
C THR A 108 4.15 -6.35 -8.37
N PHE A 109 4.55 -5.09 -8.31
CA PHE A 109 3.61 -3.97 -8.19
C PHE A 109 4.01 -2.85 -9.15
N ASN A 110 3.00 -2.12 -9.62
CA ASN A 110 3.19 -0.99 -10.51
C ASN A 110 2.92 0.29 -9.76
N VAL A 111 3.82 1.26 -9.84
CA VAL A 111 3.61 2.60 -9.29
C VAL A 111 3.55 3.58 -10.45
N GLU A 112 2.47 4.35 -10.50
CA GLU A 112 2.27 5.41 -11.47
C GLU A 112 2.20 6.76 -10.76
N THR A 113 2.97 7.74 -11.24
CA THR A 113 2.88 9.12 -10.76
C THR A 113 1.93 9.94 -11.65
N ALA A 114 1.27 10.92 -11.05
CA ALA A 114 0.56 11.92 -11.84
C ALA A 114 1.53 12.70 -12.75
N PRO A 115 1.06 13.20 -13.90
CA PRO A 115 1.82 14.11 -14.76
C PRO A 115 2.45 15.27 -14.00
N ALA A 116 3.71 15.59 -14.31
CA ALA A 116 4.44 16.69 -13.69
C ALA A 116 5.33 17.44 -14.70
N GLY A 117 5.53 18.74 -14.44
CA GLY A 117 6.41 19.59 -15.24
C GLY A 117 5.77 20.14 -16.51
N ILE A 118 6.58 20.84 -17.32
CA ILE A 118 6.12 21.52 -18.56
C ILE A 118 5.54 20.55 -19.59
N ASN A 119 6.12 19.35 -19.67
CA ASN A 119 5.74 18.34 -20.67
C ASN A 119 4.68 17.37 -20.14
N GLU A 120 4.12 17.62 -18.95
CA GLU A 120 3.11 16.75 -18.31
C GLU A 120 3.52 15.26 -18.28
N MET A 121 4.78 14.98 -17.95
CA MET A 121 5.28 13.61 -17.97
C MET A 121 4.84 12.84 -16.72
N SER A 122 4.33 11.63 -16.90
CA SER A 122 4.12 10.64 -15.85
C SER A 122 5.24 9.60 -15.86
N LEU A 123 5.53 9.02 -14.69
CA LEU A 123 6.42 7.88 -14.55
C LEU A 123 5.59 6.66 -14.17
N CYS A 124 5.81 5.55 -14.88
CA CYS A 124 5.33 4.23 -14.50
C CYS A 124 6.55 3.36 -14.17
N LEU A 125 6.55 2.79 -12.96
CA LEU A 125 7.64 1.99 -12.44
C LEU A 125 7.08 0.62 -12.01
N THR A 126 7.65 -0.45 -12.54
CA THR A 126 7.29 -1.82 -12.19
C THR A 126 8.41 -2.42 -11.36
N GLU A 127 8.10 -2.80 -10.13
CA GLU A 127 9.06 -3.39 -9.20
C GLU A 127 8.59 -4.74 -8.71
N GLN A 128 9.55 -5.55 -8.25
CA GLN A 128 9.30 -6.89 -7.72
C GLN A 128 9.89 -7.01 -6.32
N VAL A 129 9.08 -7.47 -5.37
CA VAL A 129 9.55 -7.83 -4.03
C VAL A 129 9.35 -9.33 -3.84
N GLU A 130 10.46 -10.04 -3.60
CA GLU A 130 10.44 -11.45 -3.24
C GLU A 130 10.26 -11.57 -1.72
N ILE A 131 9.14 -12.14 -1.28
CA ILE A 131 8.90 -12.44 0.14
C ILE A 131 9.26 -13.91 0.35
N LYS A 132 10.36 -14.14 1.09
CA LYS A 132 10.78 -15.45 1.57
C LYS A 132 10.36 -15.60 3.01
N GLY A 133 9.32 -16.38 3.28
CA GLY A 133 8.82 -16.48 4.64
C GLY A 133 7.53 -17.25 4.78
N VAL A 134 7.58 -18.30 5.60
CA VAL A 134 6.38 -19.00 6.07
C VAL A 134 5.55 -18.00 6.88
N ALA A 135 4.38 -17.62 6.37
CA ALA A 135 3.33 -17.02 7.20
C ALA A 135 2.97 -18.07 8.25
N TYR A 136 3.45 -17.88 9.48
CA TYR A 136 2.96 -18.66 10.60
C TYR A 136 1.46 -18.41 10.68
N ASP A 137 0.71 -19.50 10.59
CA ASP A 137 -0.72 -19.58 10.82
C ASP A 137 -0.97 -19.23 12.30
N ASP A 138 -0.92 -17.94 12.63
CA ASP A 138 -1.20 -17.42 13.97
C ASP A 138 -2.71 -17.36 14.28
N PHE A 139 -3.55 -17.91 13.40
CA PHE A 139 -4.85 -18.38 13.85
C PHE A 139 -4.62 -19.68 14.60
N ILE A 140 -4.72 -19.61 15.93
CA ILE A 140 -5.05 -20.78 16.74
C ILE A 140 -6.25 -21.44 16.03
N LYS A 141 -6.01 -22.51 15.28
CA LYS A 141 -7.04 -23.47 14.91
C LYS A 141 -7.62 -23.92 16.22
N ARG A 142 -8.72 -23.29 16.66
CA ARG A 142 -9.65 -23.94 17.57
C ARG A 142 -10.10 -25.16 16.80
N ARG A 143 -9.44 -26.29 17.06
CA ARG A 143 -9.98 -27.62 16.76
C ARG A 143 -11.35 -27.63 17.41
N VAL A 144 -12.38 -27.39 16.60
CA VAL A 144 -13.72 -27.85 16.94
C VAL A 144 -13.60 -29.35 16.79
N PHE A 145 -13.32 -30.03 17.90
CA PHE A 145 -13.43 -31.49 17.94
C PHE A 145 -14.90 -31.84 17.67
N PRO A 146 -15.16 -32.89 16.87
CA PRO A 146 -16.52 -33.38 16.61
C PRO A 146 -17.21 -33.87 17.90
#